data_AF-A0A1H4AZB3-F1
#
_entry.id   AF-A0A1H4AZB3-F1
#
_cell.length_a   1.000
_cell.length_b   1.000
_cell.length_c   1.000
_cell.angle_alpha   90.00
_cell.angle_beta   90.00
_cell.angle_gamma   90.00
#
_symmetry.space_group_name_H-M   'P 1'
#
loop_
_entity.id
_entity.type
_entity.pdbx_description
1 polymer ?
#
loop_
_entity_poly.entity_id
_entity_poly.type
_entity_poly.pdbx_seq_one_letter_code
_entity_poly.pdbx_strand_id
1 'polypeptide(L)'
;MEHWKTHHIRGSLTTFAKKSALLFLLIFLINCETMKENKFKIIGNKAIIDNSKICVIKTSEHGEQSIRSLVYLNTQQVVTVNNDLAEYYNIYVSYNDKEVAVLNFENIIRNISKDDITLILEKDKDGNVGIKNSYAKNLTLLIPFEAYLKQEGITDPDIITKQRSYFFNKY
;
A
#
# COMPACT_ATOMS: atom_id res chain seq x y z
N MET A 1 1.97 36.92 63.26
CA MET A 1 2.93 36.81 62.13
C MET A 1 2.77 35.50 61.33
N GLU A 2 1.66 34.78 61.48
CA GLU A 2 1.44 33.46 60.84
C GLU A 2 0.48 33.50 59.64
N HIS A 3 -0.37 34.52 59.52
CA HIS A 3 -1.35 34.65 58.43
C HIS A 3 -0.74 34.99 57.05
N TRP A 4 0.50 35.47 56.99
CA TRP A 4 1.15 35.85 55.72
C TRP A 4 1.86 34.67 55.02
N LYS A 5 2.22 33.61 55.75
CA LYS A 5 2.93 32.45 55.18
C LYS A 5 2.00 31.49 54.44
N THR A 6 0.75 31.37 54.87
CA THR A 6 -0.24 30.44 54.30
C THR A 6 -0.77 30.87 52.93
N HIS A 7 -0.76 32.17 52.62
CA HIS A 7 -1.25 32.71 51.34
C HIS A 7 -0.24 32.50 50.20
N HIS A 8 1.06 32.64 50.46
CA HIS A 8 2.10 32.43 49.45
C HIS A 8 2.27 30.95 49.06
N ILE A 9 2.10 30.03 50.02
CA ILE A 9 2.24 28.58 49.77
C ILE A 9 1.09 28.08 48.87
N ARG A 10 -0.15 28.54 49.11
CA ARG A 10 -1.31 28.19 48.26
C ARG A 10 -1.22 28.74 46.83
N GLY A 11 -0.72 29.97 46.67
CA GLY A 11 -0.48 30.56 45.34
C GLY A 11 0.62 29.84 44.54
N SER A 12 1.68 29.41 45.22
CA SER A 12 2.79 28.66 44.62
C SER A 12 2.40 27.23 44.22
N LEU A 13 1.65 26.51 45.07
CA LEU A 13 1.19 25.16 44.77
C LEU A 13 0.21 25.12 43.59
N THR A 14 -0.71 26.08 43.51
CA THR A 14 -1.71 26.14 42.43
C THR A 14 -1.07 26.49 41.07
N THR A 15 0.00 27.27 41.06
CA THR A 15 0.75 27.60 39.84
C THR A 15 1.61 26.42 39.38
N PHE A 16 2.22 25.68 40.32
CA PHE A 16 2.98 24.47 40.01
C PHE A 16 2.09 23.37 39.45
N ALA A 17 0.93 23.11 40.07
CA ALA A 17 -0.05 22.12 39.61
C ALA A 17 -0.61 22.42 38.22
N LYS A 18 -0.86 23.70 37.90
CA LYS A 18 -1.30 24.13 36.55
C LYS A 18 -0.21 23.93 35.50
N LYS A 19 1.05 24.22 35.84
CA LYS A 19 2.19 24.03 34.93
C LYS A 19 2.51 22.55 34.70
N SER A 20 2.40 21.71 35.73
CA SER A 20 2.60 20.26 35.58
C SER A 20 1.46 19.60 34.82
N ALA A 21 0.20 20.00 35.03
CA ALA A 21 -0.93 19.52 34.22
C ALA A 21 -0.78 19.87 32.73
N LEU A 22 -0.30 21.07 32.41
CA LEU A 22 -0.01 21.48 31.03
C LEU A 22 1.13 20.65 30.40
N LEU A 23 2.16 20.32 31.19
CA LEU A 23 3.29 19.49 30.76
C LEU A 23 2.86 18.04 30.49
N PHE A 24 2.00 17.46 31.34
CA PHE A 24 1.44 16.12 31.11
C PHE A 24 0.51 16.07 29.89
N LEU A 25 -0.25 17.14 29.63
CA LEU A 25 -1.09 17.25 28.42
C LEU A 25 -0.24 17.34 27.14
N LEU A 26 0.88 18.05 27.19
CA LEU A 26 1.86 18.13 26.10
C LEU A 26 2.52 16.77 25.81
N ILE A 27 2.85 15.98 26.83
CA ILE A 27 3.42 14.63 26.65
C ILE A 27 2.40 13.67 26.01
N PHE A 28 1.10 13.79 26.36
CA PHE A 28 0.04 13.01 25.70
C PHE A 28 -0.16 13.41 24.22
N LEU A 29 0.06 14.69 23.86
CA LEU A 29 -0.03 15.15 22.47
C LEU A 29 1.18 14.75 21.62
N ILE A 30 2.36 14.57 22.21
CA ILE A 30 3.56 14.11 21.49
C ILE A 30 3.53 12.59 21.21
N ASN A 31 2.78 11.82 22.01
CA ASN A 31 2.50 10.41 21.76
C ASN A 31 1.30 10.18 20.84
N CYS A 32 0.97 11.15 19.99
CA CYS A 32 0.27 10.84 18.75
C CYS A 32 1.26 10.10 17.85
N GLU A 33 1.47 8.81 18.11
CA GLU A 33 2.18 7.93 17.19
C GLU A 33 1.48 8.06 15.84
N THR A 34 2.13 8.73 14.89
CA THR A 34 1.75 8.65 13.48
C THR A 34 1.73 7.17 13.14
N MET A 35 0.53 6.62 12.98
CA MET A 35 0.33 5.25 12.54
C MET A 35 1.18 5.06 11.29
N LYS A 36 2.12 4.12 11.33
CA LYS A 36 3.00 3.84 10.20
C LYS A 36 2.15 3.18 9.11
N GLU A 37 1.78 3.99 8.13
CA GLU A 37 1.17 3.55 6.89
C GLU A 37 2.14 2.62 6.14
N ASN A 38 1.73 1.37 5.91
CA ASN A 38 2.48 0.45 5.04
C ASN A 38 2.36 0.94 3.59
N LYS A 39 3.41 0.78 2.77
CA LYS A 39 3.41 1.23 1.37
C LYS A 39 3.66 0.08 0.42
N PHE A 40 3.12 0.19 -0.79
CA PHE A 40 3.63 -0.62 -1.90
C PHE A 40 4.97 -0.05 -2.38
N LYS A 41 5.98 -0.91 -2.42
CA LYS A 41 7.30 -0.64 -3.00
C LYS A 41 7.50 -1.51 -4.22
N ILE A 42 8.06 -0.96 -5.29
CA ILE A 42 8.35 -1.73 -6.51
C ILE A 42 9.85 -1.74 -6.74
N ILE A 43 10.40 -2.94 -6.91
CA ILE A 43 11.81 -3.16 -7.22
C ILE A 43 11.95 -4.09 -8.43
N GLY A 44 13.07 -3.99 -9.12
CA GLY A 44 13.34 -4.74 -10.33
C GLY A 44 14.42 -4.07 -11.18
N ASN A 45 14.82 -4.73 -12.26
CA ASN A 45 15.72 -4.11 -13.23
C ASN A 45 15.05 -2.86 -13.85
N LYS A 46 15.80 -1.75 -13.98
CA LYS A 46 15.29 -0.49 -14.52
C LYS A 46 14.61 -0.67 -15.89
N ALA A 47 15.20 -1.43 -16.79
CA ALA A 47 14.63 -1.67 -18.11
C ALA A 47 13.31 -2.46 -18.05
N ILE A 48 13.12 -3.31 -17.04
CA ILE A 48 11.84 -4.00 -16.84
C ILE A 48 10.80 -3.01 -16.31
N ILE A 49 11.15 -2.25 -15.26
CA ILE A 49 10.26 -1.26 -14.64
C ILE A 49 9.81 -0.20 -15.65
N ASP A 50 10.73 0.34 -16.44
CA ASP A 50 10.46 1.40 -17.43
C ASP A 50 9.51 0.93 -18.55
N ASN A 51 9.36 -0.39 -18.74
CA ASN A 51 8.47 -0.99 -19.73
C ASN A 51 7.27 -1.69 -19.08
N SER A 52 6.99 -1.41 -17.80
CA SER A 52 5.90 -2.02 -17.06
C SER A 52 4.85 -1.00 -16.60
N LYS A 53 3.59 -1.43 -16.61
CA LYS A 53 2.49 -0.75 -15.91
C LYS A 53 2.02 -1.62 -14.75
N ILE A 54 1.77 -0.99 -13.60
CA ILE A 54 1.23 -1.67 -12.43
C ILE A 54 -0.01 -0.90 -11.96
N CYS A 55 -1.16 -1.53 -12.05
CA CYS A 55 -2.44 -1.03 -11.55
C CYS A 55 -2.87 -1.88 -10.34
N VAL A 56 -3.35 -1.22 -9.29
CA VAL A 56 -3.86 -1.90 -8.10
C VAL A 56 -5.32 -1.56 -7.90
N ILE A 57 -6.13 -2.61 -7.83
CA ILE A 57 -7.53 -2.50 -7.41
C ILE A 57 -7.61 -2.98 -5.98
N LYS A 58 -7.93 -2.06 -5.09
CA LYS A 58 -8.20 -2.32 -3.68
C LYS A 58 -9.69 -2.52 -3.50
N THR A 59 -10.07 -3.59 -2.82
CA THR A 59 -11.45 -3.92 -2.42
C THR A 59 -11.50 -3.98 -0.89
N SER A 60 -12.35 -3.15 -0.28
CA SER A 60 -12.59 -3.20 1.17
C SER A 60 -13.37 -4.46 1.58
N GLU A 61 -13.41 -4.77 2.87
CA GLU A 61 -14.26 -5.83 3.43
C GLU A 61 -15.76 -5.65 3.13
N HIS A 62 -16.19 -4.43 2.83
CA HIS A 62 -17.58 -4.11 2.42
C HIS A 62 -17.79 -4.18 0.90
N GLY A 63 -16.78 -4.57 0.14
CA GLY A 63 -16.86 -4.72 -1.32
C GLY A 63 -16.63 -3.43 -2.12
N GLU A 64 -16.31 -2.31 -1.46
CA GLU A 64 -16.03 -1.05 -2.15
C GLU A 64 -14.68 -1.12 -2.88
N GLN A 65 -14.68 -0.77 -4.17
CA GLN A 65 -13.47 -0.80 -4.99
C GLN A 65 -12.87 0.59 -5.17
N SER A 66 -11.56 0.70 -5.00
CA SER A 66 -10.78 1.87 -5.38
C SER A 66 -9.63 1.47 -6.28
N ILE A 67 -9.50 2.15 -7.42
CA ILE A 67 -8.41 1.93 -8.37
C ILE A 67 -7.29 2.90 -8.03
N ARG A 68 -6.09 2.38 -7.78
CA ARG A 68 -4.87 3.17 -7.60
C ARG A 68 -3.78 2.63 -8.52
N SER A 69 -3.22 3.46 -9.39
CA SER A 69 -2.10 3.06 -10.23
C SER A 69 -0.79 3.19 -9.44
N LEU A 70 -0.03 2.09 -9.27
CA LEU A 70 1.27 2.11 -8.57
C LEU A 70 2.42 2.57 -9.46
N VAL A 71 2.33 2.29 -10.76
CA VAL A 71 3.28 2.80 -11.77
C VAL A 71 2.47 3.37 -12.91
N TYR A 72 2.65 4.67 -13.11
CA TYR A 72 2.07 5.38 -14.24
C TYR A 72 3.19 6.17 -14.92
N LEU A 73 3.47 5.86 -16.19
CA LEU A 73 4.44 6.61 -17.02
C LEU A 73 5.79 6.82 -16.32
N ASN A 74 6.46 5.74 -15.89
CA ASN A 74 7.76 5.80 -15.21
C ASN A 74 7.77 6.54 -13.86
N THR A 75 6.60 6.87 -13.31
CA THR A 75 6.45 7.48 -11.99
C THR A 75 5.97 6.43 -11.00
N GLN A 76 6.79 6.13 -10.00
CA GLN A 76 6.38 5.29 -8.87
C GLN A 76 5.45 6.10 -7.97
N GLN A 77 4.21 5.63 -7.83
CA GLN A 77 3.26 6.18 -6.88
C GLN A 77 3.31 5.36 -5.59
N VAL A 78 3.41 6.05 -4.48
CA VAL A 78 3.29 5.44 -3.17
C VAL A 78 1.80 5.22 -2.89
N VAL A 79 1.38 3.96 -2.78
CA VAL A 79 0.04 3.64 -2.25
C VAL A 79 0.18 3.21 -0.81
N THR A 80 -0.48 3.95 0.04
CA THR A 80 -0.72 3.62 1.44
C THR A 80 -1.70 2.44 1.54
N VAL A 81 -1.28 1.44 2.28
CA VAL A 81 -2.05 0.28 2.72
C VAL A 81 -2.62 0.60 4.09
N ASN A 82 -3.93 0.42 4.26
CA ASN A 82 -4.56 0.50 5.58
C ASN A 82 -4.50 -0.89 6.22
N ASN A 83 -4.00 -0.97 7.46
CA ASN A 83 -3.83 -2.21 8.19
C ASN A 83 -4.96 -2.49 9.19
N ASP A 84 -5.87 -1.52 9.40
CA ASP A 84 -6.92 -1.63 10.42
C ASP A 84 -8.11 -2.47 9.94
N LEU A 85 -8.26 -2.65 8.62
CA LEU A 85 -9.35 -3.38 7.98
C LEU A 85 -8.81 -4.51 7.09
N ALA A 86 -9.60 -5.56 6.92
CA ALA A 86 -9.29 -6.59 5.94
C ALA A 86 -9.49 -6.01 4.54
N GLU A 87 -8.45 -6.05 3.71
CA GLU A 87 -8.45 -5.45 2.38
C GLU A 87 -7.89 -6.44 1.37
N TYR A 88 -8.57 -6.56 0.23
CA TYR A 88 -8.14 -7.39 -0.88
C TYR A 88 -7.55 -6.50 -1.98
N TYR A 89 -6.42 -6.91 -2.52
CA TYR A 89 -5.66 -6.19 -3.53
C TYR A 89 -5.48 -7.08 -4.74
N ASN A 90 -5.99 -6.63 -5.88
CA ASN A 90 -5.71 -7.22 -7.18
C ASN A 90 -4.69 -6.33 -7.90
N ILE A 91 -3.50 -6.87 -8.15
CA ILE A 91 -2.36 -6.14 -8.71
C ILE A 91 -2.18 -6.59 -10.15
N TYR A 92 -2.61 -5.75 -11.07
CA TYR A 92 -2.52 -5.94 -12.51
C TYR A 92 -1.20 -5.39 -13.01
N VAL A 93 -0.42 -6.26 -13.64
CA VAL A 93 0.94 -5.96 -14.10
C VAL A 93 0.98 -6.22 -15.59
N SER A 94 1.55 -5.29 -16.34
CA SER A 94 1.90 -5.53 -17.74
C SER A 94 3.36 -5.20 -18.02
N TYR A 95 3.89 -5.79 -19.08
CA TYR A 95 5.21 -5.53 -19.61
C TYR A 95 5.17 -5.44 -21.15
N ASN A 96 5.84 -4.42 -21.71
CA ASN A 96 5.88 -4.12 -23.14
C ASN A 96 4.50 -4.06 -23.83
N ASP A 97 3.45 -3.69 -23.08
CA ASP A 97 2.06 -3.66 -23.54
C ASP A 97 1.55 -4.98 -24.19
N LYS A 98 2.11 -6.13 -23.81
CA LYS A 98 1.77 -7.44 -24.40
C LYS A 98 1.57 -8.54 -23.38
N GLU A 99 2.46 -8.58 -22.39
CA GLU A 99 2.50 -9.64 -21.38
C GLU A 99 1.90 -9.11 -20.09
N VAL A 100 1.14 -9.96 -19.39
CA VAL A 100 0.33 -9.57 -18.24
C VAL A 100 0.38 -10.62 -17.14
N ALA A 101 0.22 -10.17 -15.90
CA ALA A 101 0.01 -11.03 -14.74
C ALA A 101 -0.89 -10.33 -13.72
N VAL A 102 -1.66 -11.12 -12.97
CA VAL A 102 -2.42 -10.63 -11.81
C VAL A 102 -1.87 -11.28 -10.56
N LEU A 103 -1.50 -10.47 -9.57
CA LEU A 103 -1.26 -10.95 -8.22
C LEU A 103 -2.42 -10.57 -7.33
N ASN A 104 -2.99 -11.59 -6.66
CA ASN A 104 -4.01 -11.39 -5.66
C ASN A 104 -3.32 -11.42 -4.28
N PHE A 105 -3.55 -10.37 -3.51
CA PHE A 105 -3.01 -10.22 -2.17
C PHE A 105 -4.15 -9.85 -1.24
N GLU A 106 -4.29 -10.57 -0.14
CA GLU A 106 -5.22 -10.19 0.92
C GLU A 106 -4.39 -9.71 2.11
N ASN A 107 -4.72 -8.54 2.64
CA ASN A 107 -4.15 -8.05 3.88
C ASN A 107 -4.82 -8.77 5.08
N ILE A 108 -4.68 -10.11 5.13
CA ILE A 108 -5.22 -10.96 6.22
C ILE A 108 -4.48 -10.71 7.52
N ILE A 109 -3.25 -10.20 7.42
CA ILE A 109 -2.35 -10.12 8.53
C ILE A 109 -2.53 -8.75 9.17
N ARG A 110 -3.48 -8.66 10.12
CA ARG A 110 -3.68 -7.54 11.07
C ARG A 110 -2.44 -7.17 11.92
N ASN A 111 -1.23 -7.57 11.50
CA ASN A 111 0.03 -7.48 12.23
C ASN A 111 1.26 -7.58 11.30
N ILE A 112 1.16 -7.19 10.01
CA ILE A 112 2.39 -6.94 9.22
C ILE A 112 3.09 -5.75 9.84
N SER A 113 3.94 -6.05 10.83
CA SER A 113 4.72 -5.06 11.54
C SER A 113 5.71 -4.45 10.56
N LYS A 114 5.50 -3.18 10.21
CA LYS A 114 6.51 -2.26 9.63
C LYS A 114 7.06 -2.56 8.23
N ASP A 115 6.68 -3.65 7.58
CA ASP A 115 7.25 -4.01 6.28
C ASP A 115 6.34 -3.58 5.12
N ASP A 116 6.84 -2.64 4.32
CA ASP A 116 6.26 -2.24 3.04
C ASP A 116 6.03 -3.48 2.14
N ILE A 117 4.85 -3.56 1.51
CA ILE A 117 4.57 -4.62 0.52
C ILE A 117 5.48 -4.39 -0.68
N THR A 118 6.48 -5.25 -0.85
CA THR A 118 7.43 -5.11 -1.95
C THR A 118 7.03 -6.00 -3.11
N LEU A 119 6.75 -5.40 -4.26
CA LEU A 119 6.57 -6.07 -5.54
C LEU A 119 7.90 -6.13 -6.27
N ILE A 120 8.27 -7.32 -6.74
CA ILE A 120 9.56 -7.61 -7.35
C ILE A 120 9.32 -8.06 -8.78
N LEU A 121 9.76 -7.24 -9.73
CA LEU A 121 9.79 -7.56 -11.16
C LEU A 121 11.17 -8.14 -11.51
N GLU A 122 11.21 -9.38 -11.96
CA GLU A 122 12.46 -10.07 -12.33
C GLU A 122 12.26 -11.00 -13.53
N LYS A 123 13.36 -11.48 -14.09
CA LYS A 123 13.33 -12.51 -15.13
C LYS A 123 13.57 -13.88 -14.50
N ASP A 124 12.93 -14.91 -15.05
CA ASP A 124 13.29 -16.29 -14.77
C ASP A 124 14.60 -16.69 -15.48
N LYS A 125 14.98 -17.97 -15.36
CA LYS A 125 16.20 -18.50 -15.98
C LYS A 125 16.16 -18.49 -17.51
N ASP A 126 14.96 -18.50 -18.09
CA ASP A 126 14.72 -18.55 -19.53
C ASP A 126 14.55 -17.12 -20.13
N GLY A 127 14.55 -16.10 -19.28
CA GLY A 127 14.48 -14.70 -19.65
C GLY A 127 13.06 -14.12 -19.65
N ASN A 128 12.05 -14.88 -19.24
CA ASN A 128 10.66 -14.45 -19.16
C ASN A 128 10.46 -13.53 -17.96
N VAL A 129 9.71 -12.44 -18.12
CA VAL A 129 9.43 -11.51 -17.04
C VAL A 129 8.36 -12.09 -16.12
N GLY A 130 8.56 -11.97 -14.82
CA GLY A 130 7.60 -12.34 -13.80
C GLY A 130 7.51 -11.30 -12.70
N ILE A 131 6.48 -11.45 -11.86
CA ILE A 131 6.28 -10.67 -10.66
C ILE A 131 6.01 -11.56 -9.45
N LYS A 132 6.57 -11.16 -8.31
CA LYS A 132 6.28 -11.74 -6.99
C LYS A 132 6.13 -10.63 -5.96
N ASN A 133 5.55 -10.95 -4.80
CA ASN A 133 5.53 -10.04 -3.67
C ASN A 133 6.45 -10.55 -2.55
N SER A 134 6.87 -9.69 -1.62
CA SER A 134 7.77 -10.04 -0.52
C SER A 134 7.28 -11.17 0.39
N TYR A 135 5.97 -11.44 0.42
CA TYR A 135 5.35 -12.49 1.23
C TYR A 135 5.16 -13.80 0.44
N ALA A 136 4.96 -13.74 -0.87
CA ALA A 136 4.78 -14.88 -1.76
C ALA A 136 6.06 -15.14 -2.56
N LYS A 137 6.78 -16.22 -2.23
CA LYS A 137 8.08 -16.54 -2.83
C LYS A 137 8.01 -17.01 -4.30
N ASN A 138 6.83 -17.40 -4.78
CA ASN A 138 6.66 -17.92 -6.13
C ASN A 138 6.59 -16.77 -7.14
N LEU A 139 7.40 -16.89 -8.20
CA LEU A 139 7.36 -15.97 -9.33
C LEU A 139 6.16 -16.29 -10.22
N THR A 140 5.25 -15.34 -10.38
CA THR A 140 4.17 -15.44 -11.36
C THR A 140 4.67 -14.87 -12.68
N LEU A 141 4.86 -15.73 -13.67
CA LEU A 141 5.29 -15.30 -15.00
C LEU A 141 4.19 -14.48 -15.68
N LEU A 142 4.60 -13.42 -16.36
CA LEU A 142 3.71 -12.67 -17.23
C LEU A 142 3.47 -13.50 -18.51
N ILE A 143 2.22 -13.55 -18.92
CA ILE A 143 1.77 -14.31 -20.10
C ILE A 143 1.11 -13.37 -21.11
N PRO A 144 1.02 -13.72 -22.40
CA PRO A 144 0.30 -12.89 -23.36
C PRO A 144 -1.14 -12.59 -22.91
N PHE A 145 -1.63 -11.36 -23.12
CA PHE A 145 -2.99 -10.95 -22.69
C PHE A 145 -4.09 -11.91 -23.16
N GLU A 146 -4.00 -12.40 -24.39
CA GLU A 146 -4.98 -13.37 -24.92
C GLU A 146 -4.92 -14.73 -24.19
N ALA A 147 -3.73 -15.16 -23.74
CA ALA A 147 -3.58 -16.35 -22.94
C ALA A 147 -4.19 -16.17 -21.55
N TYR A 148 -4.03 -14.99 -20.95
CA TYR A 148 -4.68 -14.61 -19.69
C TYR A 148 -6.22 -14.65 -19.82
N LEU A 149 -6.80 -14.02 -20.84
CA LEU A 149 -8.25 -14.05 -21.06
C LEU A 149 -8.78 -15.48 -21.18
N LYS A 150 -8.06 -16.34 -21.91
CA LYS A 150 -8.41 -17.76 -22.07
C LYS A 150 -8.32 -18.52 -20.74
N GLN A 151 -7.28 -18.28 -19.95
CA GLN A 151 -7.07 -18.92 -18.65
C GLN A 151 -8.20 -18.57 -17.67
N GLU A 152 -8.62 -17.30 -17.65
CA GLU A 152 -9.68 -16.80 -16.76
C GLU A 152 -11.10 -17.03 -17.32
N GLY A 153 -11.23 -17.62 -18.52
CA GLY A 153 -12.53 -17.86 -19.15
C GLY A 153 -13.28 -16.57 -19.53
N ILE A 154 -12.58 -15.46 -19.75
CA ILE A 154 -13.19 -14.17 -20.09
C ILE A 154 -13.44 -14.10 -21.60
N THR A 155 -14.72 -14.05 -21.98
CA THR A 155 -15.15 -13.97 -23.39
C THR A 155 -16.02 -12.74 -23.69
N ASP A 156 -16.58 -12.12 -22.65
CA ASP A 156 -17.45 -10.95 -22.77
C ASP A 156 -16.64 -9.71 -23.21
N PRO A 157 -17.00 -9.04 -24.32
CA PRO A 157 -16.26 -7.88 -24.84
C PRO A 157 -16.17 -6.70 -23.87
N ASP A 158 -17.19 -6.45 -23.06
CA ASP A 158 -17.20 -5.35 -22.09
C ASP A 158 -16.25 -5.66 -20.93
N ILE A 159 -16.23 -6.91 -20.49
CA ILE A 159 -15.28 -7.38 -19.47
C ILE A 159 -13.85 -7.33 -20.02
N ILE A 160 -13.62 -7.77 -21.26
CA ILE A 160 -12.31 -7.69 -21.91
C ILE A 160 -11.82 -6.24 -21.97
N THR A 161 -12.68 -5.32 -22.39
CA THR A 161 -12.35 -3.88 -22.46
C THR A 161 -11.98 -3.33 -21.09
N LYS A 162 -12.75 -3.70 -20.06
CA LYS A 162 -12.46 -3.33 -18.67
C LYS A 162 -11.11 -3.88 -18.19
N GLN A 163 -10.83 -5.17 -18.41
CA GLN A 163 -9.57 -5.80 -18.03
C GLN A 163 -8.37 -5.16 -18.74
N ARG A 164 -8.51 -4.91 -20.05
CA ARG A 164 -7.49 -4.25 -20.87
C ARG A 164 -7.11 -2.88 -20.31
N SER A 165 -8.09 -2.13 -19.78
CA SER A 165 -7.84 -0.81 -19.16
C SER A 165 -6.95 -0.88 -17.90
N TYR A 166 -6.98 -2.00 -17.18
CA TYR A 166 -6.12 -2.21 -16.01
C TYR A 166 -4.67 -2.48 -16.41
N PHE A 167 -4.45 -3.20 -17.51
CA PHE A 167 -3.11 -3.56 -17.97
C PHE A 167 -2.44 -2.51 -18.85
N PHE A 168 -3.18 -1.73 -19.64
CA PHE A 168 -2.59 -0.89 -20.69
C PHE A 168 -3.11 0.54 -20.65
N ASN A 169 -2.29 1.51 -21.08
CA ASN A 169 -2.65 2.94 -21.09
C ASN A 169 -3.32 3.34 -22.41
N LYS A 170 -4.59 2.92 -22.58
CA LYS A 170 -5.52 3.29 -23.67
C LYS A 170 -5.14 2.88 -25.11
N TYR A 171 -6.19 2.53 -25.84
CA TYR A 171 -6.42 3.01 -27.20
C TYR A 171 -7.29 4.26 -27.12
#